data_AF-A0A0J9X5W4-F1
#
_entry.id   AF-A0A0J9X5W4-F1
#
_cell.length_a   1.000
_cell.length_b   1.000
_cell.length_c   1.000
_cell.angle_alpha   90.00
_cell.angle_beta   90.00
_cell.angle_gamma   90.00
#
_symmetry.space_group_name_H-M   'P 1'
#
loop_
_entity.id
_entity.type
_entity.pdbx_description
1 polymer ?
#
loop_
_entity_poly.entity_id
_entity_poly.type
_entity_poly.pdbx_seq_one_letter_code
_entity_poly.pdbx_strand_id
1 'polypeptide(L)'
;MLRLTHTLLRQRTASRVLLASTRLYATSQSAAASSSAGPVSVDFQAAPFNEASLKHRISTYVQPEDAPALDEASVLSALLACITPNTTPHHTLQPSLSGSEYAALQLSLLDELLASHRFCQALTPNVLHSFFLNTANCDQEAGTTAAIRLIKAYNSVYTADGRRFVPLDLAMIPFRKAVYSAHIDDAFAIMNLTAGAPGYVQHVKRLWWRYGRGYIIGSTSTLASVHLLLKSGLVGEWPSTIGVLGMVTAYIANMTVLAGLAFAGRVSGSGEILKWLPGTPTPHWYSHAQEMKMASRIAAVDRALPENQDECSYRVKKMLADNHKMVPIEFEQETLMKEYWARGGEGFEWIEPDQDPAEIIWRRKMEASKAGRIAAAAQYGDKYKHIDELLPQHNMPHASLIQPPTAPELDDGKDGRKDGYLPPGTAN
;
A
#
# COMPACT_ATOMS: atom_id res chain seq x y z
N MET A 1 13.37 21.10 20.26
CA MET A 1 14.43 20.08 20.08
C MET A 1 14.06 18.95 19.10
N LEU A 2 12.85 18.36 19.15
CA LEU A 2 12.44 17.25 18.25
C LEU A 2 12.38 17.59 16.74
N ARG A 3 12.17 18.85 16.34
CA ARG A 3 12.23 19.26 14.91
C ARG A 3 13.67 19.45 14.38
N LEU A 4 14.63 19.72 15.28
CA LEU A 4 16.05 19.88 14.94
C LEU A 4 16.75 18.52 14.78
N THR A 5 16.34 17.52 15.56
CA THR A 5 16.85 16.14 15.38
C THR A 5 16.35 15.50 14.09
N HIS A 6 15.12 15.80 13.66
CA HIS A 6 14.54 15.25 12.43
C HIS A 6 15.18 15.83 11.14
N THR A 7 15.61 17.10 11.17
CA THR A 7 16.31 17.75 10.06
C THR A 7 17.77 17.32 9.96
N LEU A 8 18.46 17.17 11.09
CA LEU A 8 19.84 16.67 11.12
C LEU A 8 19.96 15.18 10.74
N LEU A 9 18.96 14.35 11.07
CA LEU A 9 18.91 12.96 10.59
C LEU A 9 18.70 12.88 9.08
N ARG A 10 17.87 13.76 8.49
CA ARG A 10 17.63 13.82 7.04
C ARG A 10 18.87 14.26 6.25
N GLN A 11 19.64 15.21 6.77
CA GLN A 11 20.89 15.64 6.11
C GLN A 11 22.00 14.58 6.21
N ARG A 12 22.08 13.85 7.33
CA ARG A 12 23.07 12.76 7.50
C ARG A 12 22.75 11.52 6.65
N THR A 13 21.47 11.21 6.41
CA THR A 13 21.10 10.12 5.49
C THR A 13 21.38 10.51 4.04
N ALA A 14 21.08 11.74 3.62
CA ALA A 14 21.39 12.20 2.26
C ALA A 14 22.90 12.18 1.97
N SER A 15 23.74 12.62 2.92
CA SER A 15 25.21 12.63 2.74
C SER A 15 25.82 11.21 2.74
N ARG A 16 25.25 10.27 3.50
CA ARG A 16 25.71 8.86 3.50
C ARG A 16 25.26 8.09 2.27
N VAL A 17 24.10 8.43 1.70
CA VAL A 17 23.67 7.86 0.41
C VAL A 17 24.62 8.32 -0.68
N LEU A 18 24.96 9.61 -0.77
CA LEU A 18 25.92 10.13 -1.76
C LEU A 18 27.34 9.52 -1.63
N LEU A 19 27.81 9.27 -0.40
CA LEU A 19 29.12 8.63 -0.15
C LEU A 19 29.11 7.10 -0.40
N ALA A 20 27.97 6.43 -0.22
CA ALA A 20 27.82 5.01 -0.54
C ALA A 20 27.68 4.79 -2.06
N SER A 21 26.99 5.70 -2.77
CA SER A 21 26.87 5.69 -4.23
C SER A 21 28.23 5.88 -4.92
N THR A 22 29.08 6.76 -4.39
CA THR A 22 30.42 7.03 -4.96
C THR A 22 31.42 5.92 -4.66
N ARG A 23 31.34 5.26 -3.49
CA ARG A 23 32.19 4.09 -3.19
C ARG A 23 31.83 2.86 -3.99
N LEU A 24 30.54 2.56 -4.22
CA LEU A 24 30.13 1.43 -5.06
C LEU A 24 30.52 1.63 -6.54
N TYR A 25 30.56 2.87 -7.03
CA TYR A 25 31.06 3.19 -8.37
C TYR A 25 32.59 3.12 -8.50
N ALA A 26 33.33 3.42 -7.43
CA ALA A 26 34.80 3.38 -7.46
C ALA A 26 35.37 1.96 -7.35
N THR A 27 34.70 1.05 -6.64
CA THR A 27 35.17 -0.35 -6.51
C THR A 27 34.81 -1.25 -7.69
N SER A 28 33.92 -0.83 -8.60
CA SER A 28 33.65 -1.60 -9.83
C SER A 28 34.63 -1.31 -10.97
N GLN A 29 35.46 -0.26 -10.86
CA GLN A 29 36.42 0.12 -11.92
C GLN A 29 37.83 -0.45 -11.74
N SER A 30 38.22 -0.99 -10.57
CA SER A 30 39.62 -1.36 -10.31
C SER A 30 39.96 -2.86 -10.50
N ALA A 31 39.05 -3.69 -11.02
CA ALA A 31 39.27 -5.14 -11.13
C ALA A 31 39.20 -5.71 -12.57
N ALA A 32 39.14 -4.87 -13.61
CA ALA A 32 39.05 -5.32 -14.99
C ALA A 32 40.06 -4.60 -15.89
N ALA A 33 41.34 -4.90 -15.70
CA ALA A 33 42.40 -4.57 -16.64
C ALA A 33 42.79 -5.83 -17.44
N SER A 34 41.85 -6.36 -18.22
CA SER A 34 42.13 -7.35 -19.27
C SER A 34 41.03 -7.27 -20.35
N SER A 35 41.43 -6.81 -21.55
CA SER A 35 40.65 -6.65 -22.79
C SER A 35 39.32 -5.88 -22.69
N SER A 36 39.40 -4.55 -22.76
CA SER A 36 38.27 -3.62 -22.73
C SER A 36 37.52 -3.53 -24.07
N ALA A 37 36.83 -4.60 -24.48
CA ALA A 37 35.74 -4.44 -25.42
C ALA A 37 34.59 -3.76 -24.65
N GLY A 38 34.28 -2.51 -24.99
CA GLY A 38 33.14 -1.80 -24.40
C GLY A 38 31.82 -2.54 -24.62
N PRO A 39 30.76 -2.20 -23.87
CA PRO A 39 29.46 -2.81 -24.07
C PRO A 39 29.00 -2.59 -25.52
N VAL A 40 28.51 -3.65 -26.15
CA VAL A 40 28.05 -3.58 -27.54
C VAL A 40 26.61 -3.10 -27.54
N SER A 41 26.37 -2.02 -28.30
CA SER A 41 25.03 -1.48 -28.54
C SER A 41 24.43 -2.15 -29.78
N VAL A 42 23.36 -2.90 -29.60
CA VAL A 42 22.61 -3.61 -30.63
C VAL A 42 21.17 -3.15 -30.55
N ASP A 43 20.67 -2.55 -31.63
CA ASP A 43 19.25 -2.24 -31.75
C ASP A 43 18.49 -3.46 -32.27
N PHE A 44 17.71 -4.10 -31.40
CA PHE A 44 16.87 -5.24 -31.77
C PHE A 44 15.62 -4.83 -32.55
N GLN A 45 15.29 -3.53 -32.60
CA GLN A 45 14.16 -3.00 -33.37
C GLN A 45 14.57 -2.57 -34.79
N ALA A 46 15.86 -2.53 -35.11
CA ALA A 46 16.34 -2.14 -36.44
C ALA A 46 15.81 -3.08 -37.53
N ALA A 47 15.44 -2.53 -38.70
CA ALA A 47 14.96 -3.32 -39.84
C ALA A 47 16.03 -4.30 -40.40
N PRO A 48 15.64 -5.45 -40.97
CA PRO A 48 14.27 -5.96 -41.11
C PRO A 48 13.76 -6.57 -39.80
N PHE A 49 12.53 -6.23 -39.41
CA PHE A 49 11.87 -6.76 -38.21
C PHE A 49 10.97 -7.95 -38.61
N ASN A 50 11.55 -9.15 -38.62
CA ASN A 50 10.81 -10.39 -38.78
C ASN A 50 11.20 -11.37 -37.68
N GLU A 51 10.36 -12.37 -37.42
CA GLU A 51 10.60 -13.34 -36.35
C GLU A 51 11.96 -14.04 -36.49
N ALA A 52 12.30 -14.41 -37.73
CA ALA A 52 13.57 -15.06 -38.04
C ALA A 52 14.78 -14.17 -37.74
N SER A 53 14.71 -12.86 -38.03
CA SER A 53 15.78 -11.90 -37.75
C SER A 53 15.91 -11.63 -36.26
N LEU A 54 14.78 -11.54 -35.53
CA LEU A 54 14.80 -11.38 -34.09
C LEU A 54 15.40 -12.61 -33.40
N LYS A 55 14.96 -13.83 -33.78
CA LYS A 55 15.55 -15.09 -33.30
C LYS A 55 17.05 -15.16 -33.61
N HIS A 56 17.45 -14.80 -34.82
CA HIS A 56 18.85 -14.75 -35.21
C HIS A 56 19.66 -13.75 -34.37
N ARG A 57 19.11 -12.56 -34.08
CA ARG A 57 19.78 -11.57 -33.22
C ARG A 57 19.89 -12.07 -31.78
N ILE A 58 18.84 -12.68 -31.24
CA ILE A 58 18.85 -13.28 -29.90
C ILE A 58 19.92 -14.39 -29.82
N SER A 59 19.94 -15.31 -30.78
CA SER A 59 20.94 -16.38 -30.79
C SER A 59 22.36 -15.86 -31.00
N THR A 60 22.55 -14.79 -31.76
CA THR A 60 23.89 -14.20 -32.02
C THR A 60 24.41 -13.40 -30.84
N TYR A 61 23.58 -12.62 -30.16
CA TYR A 61 24.04 -11.64 -29.16
C TYR A 61 23.71 -12.00 -27.71
N VAL A 62 22.74 -12.89 -27.47
CA VAL A 62 22.25 -13.20 -26.11
C VAL A 62 22.65 -14.60 -25.64
N GLN A 63 22.72 -15.58 -26.55
CA GLN A 63 23.04 -16.98 -26.23
C GLN A 63 24.54 -17.33 -26.11
N PRO A 64 25.50 -16.71 -26.84
CA PRO A 64 26.89 -17.13 -26.73
C PRO A 64 27.48 -16.73 -25.37
N GLU A 65 28.10 -17.68 -24.68
CA GLU A 65 28.78 -17.42 -23.40
C GLU A 65 29.87 -16.35 -23.56
N ASP A 66 30.57 -16.35 -24.69
CA ASP A 66 31.69 -15.45 -25.01
C ASP A 66 31.27 -14.07 -25.56
N ALA A 67 29.97 -13.80 -25.71
CA ALA A 67 29.53 -12.51 -26.26
C ALA A 67 29.96 -11.32 -25.36
N PRO A 68 30.07 -10.08 -25.88
CA PRO A 68 30.35 -8.88 -25.09
C PRO A 68 29.11 -8.39 -24.31
N ALA A 69 29.32 -7.75 -23.15
CA ALA A 69 28.22 -7.31 -22.28
C ALA A 69 27.22 -6.40 -23.03
N LEU A 70 25.93 -6.67 -22.88
CA LEU A 70 24.86 -5.87 -23.49
C LEU A 70 24.67 -4.58 -22.70
N ASP A 71 24.51 -3.46 -23.39
CA ASP A 71 24.10 -2.19 -22.77
C ASP A 71 22.61 -2.22 -22.36
N GLU A 72 22.21 -1.34 -21.45
CA GLU A 72 20.81 -1.27 -20.97
C GLU A 72 19.82 -0.99 -22.11
N ALA A 73 20.24 -0.21 -23.11
CA ALA A 73 19.44 0.14 -24.27
C ALA A 73 19.14 -1.09 -25.16
N SER A 74 20.14 -1.95 -25.40
CA SER A 74 19.98 -3.19 -26.17
C SER A 74 19.04 -4.15 -25.46
N VAL A 75 19.21 -4.32 -24.14
CA VAL A 75 18.34 -5.18 -23.32
C VAL A 75 16.89 -4.69 -23.41
N LEU A 76 16.67 -3.38 -23.26
CA LEU A 76 15.35 -2.79 -23.40
C LEU A 76 14.79 -2.95 -24.82
N SER A 77 15.58 -2.68 -25.85
CA SER A 77 15.15 -2.83 -27.25
C SER A 77 14.76 -4.27 -27.58
N ALA A 78 15.48 -5.26 -27.02
CA ALA A 78 15.18 -6.68 -27.18
C ALA A 78 13.87 -7.06 -26.49
N LEU A 79 13.67 -6.60 -25.24
CA LEU A 79 12.42 -6.84 -24.51
C LEU A 79 11.22 -6.22 -25.21
N LEU A 80 11.37 -4.99 -25.70
CA LEU A 80 10.31 -4.31 -26.45
C LEU A 80 10.06 -5.02 -27.78
N ALA A 81 11.10 -5.43 -28.52
CA ALA A 81 10.95 -6.18 -29.77
C ALA A 81 10.16 -7.49 -29.58
N CYS A 82 10.23 -8.14 -28.41
CA CYS A 82 9.43 -9.33 -28.13
C CYS A 82 7.93 -9.02 -27.93
N ILE A 83 7.54 -7.79 -27.55
CA ILE A 83 6.18 -7.47 -27.09
C ILE A 83 5.47 -6.48 -28.00
N THR A 84 6.16 -5.47 -28.53
CA THR A 84 5.53 -4.53 -29.45
C THR A 84 5.09 -5.32 -30.68
N PRO A 85 3.78 -5.36 -30.97
CA PRO A 85 3.30 -5.96 -32.19
C PRO A 85 3.97 -5.25 -33.37
N ASN A 86 4.16 -5.98 -34.45
CA ASN A 86 4.73 -5.52 -35.70
C ASN A 86 3.84 -4.40 -36.30
N THR A 87 3.87 -3.21 -35.71
CA THR A 87 3.02 -2.08 -36.06
C THR A 87 3.47 -1.41 -37.33
N THR A 88 4.58 -1.86 -37.96
CA THR A 88 4.92 -1.45 -39.32
C THR A 88 3.82 -1.94 -40.27
N PRO A 89 2.97 -1.04 -40.79
CA PRO A 89 1.77 -1.40 -41.56
C PRO A 89 2.09 -1.91 -42.98
N HIS A 90 3.37 -2.16 -43.29
CA HIS A 90 3.84 -2.42 -44.65
C HIS A 90 4.40 -3.82 -44.91
N HIS A 91 4.47 -4.69 -43.90
CA HIS A 91 4.78 -6.10 -44.14
C HIS A 91 3.56 -6.98 -43.88
N THR A 92 2.88 -7.29 -44.99
CA THR A 92 1.90 -8.35 -45.18
C THR A 92 2.51 -9.73 -44.88
N LEU A 93 2.91 -9.96 -43.63
CA LEU A 93 3.28 -11.28 -43.15
C LEU A 93 2.00 -12.02 -42.77
N GLN A 94 1.64 -12.96 -43.64
CA GLN A 94 0.69 -14.06 -43.46
C GLN A 94 -0.67 -13.73 -42.78
N PRO A 95 -1.77 -13.59 -43.55
CA PRO A 95 -3.12 -13.28 -43.05
C PRO A 95 -3.79 -14.43 -42.24
N SER A 96 -3.04 -15.35 -41.63
CA SER A 96 -3.59 -16.58 -41.08
C SER A 96 -3.48 -16.75 -39.57
N LEU A 97 -2.70 -15.94 -38.86
CA LEU A 97 -2.55 -16.09 -37.40
C LEU A 97 -3.56 -15.23 -36.65
N SER A 98 -4.26 -15.85 -35.71
CA SER A 98 -5.15 -15.16 -34.78
C SER A 98 -4.35 -14.35 -33.75
N GLY A 99 -4.96 -13.30 -33.18
CA GLY A 99 -4.28 -12.44 -32.19
C GLY A 99 -3.74 -13.20 -30.97
N SER A 100 -4.40 -14.30 -30.57
CA SER A 100 -3.96 -15.15 -29.46
C SER A 100 -2.72 -15.97 -29.80
N GLU A 101 -2.60 -16.49 -31.02
CA GLU A 101 -1.41 -17.21 -31.49
C GLU A 101 -0.20 -16.29 -31.54
N TYR A 102 -0.41 -15.04 -31.97
CA TYR A 102 0.65 -14.03 -31.98
C TYR A 102 1.14 -13.70 -30.57
N ALA A 103 0.23 -13.48 -29.62
CA ALA A 103 0.58 -13.25 -28.22
C ALA A 103 1.35 -14.44 -27.61
N ALA A 104 0.94 -15.68 -27.91
CA ALA A 104 1.64 -16.89 -27.47
C ALA A 104 3.06 -16.98 -28.04
N LEU A 105 3.24 -16.63 -29.31
CA LEU A 105 4.54 -16.60 -29.97
C LEU A 105 5.45 -15.54 -29.34
N GLN A 106 4.96 -14.32 -29.13
CA GLN A 106 5.68 -13.24 -28.44
C GLN A 106 6.15 -13.65 -27.05
N LEU A 107 5.27 -14.28 -26.29
CA LEU A 107 5.56 -14.82 -24.96
C LEU A 107 6.62 -15.94 -25.03
N SER A 108 6.60 -16.80 -26.05
CA SER A 108 7.63 -17.84 -26.23
C SER A 108 9.02 -17.26 -26.54
N LEU A 109 9.09 -16.19 -27.34
CA LEU A 109 10.33 -15.48 -27.64
C LEU A 109 10.89 -14.79 -26.40
N LEU A 110 10.01 -14.21 -25.58
CA LEU A 110 10.38 -13.64 -24.30
C LEU A 110 10.95 -14.72 -23.36
N ASP A 111 10.36 -15.91 -23.32
CA ASP A 111 10.89 -17.02 -22.51
C ASP A 111 12.27 -17.48 -22.99
N GLU A 112 12.48 -17.56 -24.30
CA GLU A 112 13.80 -17.91 -24.89
C GLU A 112 14.87 -16.89 -24.49
N LEU A 113 14.53 -15.60 -24.51
CA LEU A 113 15.42 -14.52 -24.11
C LEU A 113 15.69 -14.53 -22.60
N LEU A 114 14.66 -14.78 -21.78
CA LEU A 114 14.78 -14.87 -20.32
C LEU A 114 15.44 -16.17 -19.84
N ALA A 115 15.53 -17.20 -20.68
CA ALA A 115 16.28 -18.42 -20.39
C ALA A 115 17.80 -18.14 -20.32
N SER A 116 18.29 -17.08 -20.98
CA SER A 116 19.69 -16.68 -20.88
C SER A 116 19.98 -16.04 -19.51
N HIS A 117 20.80 -16.73 -18.71
CA HIS A 117 21.23 -16.24 -17.40
C HIS A 117 21.94 -14.88 -17.48
N ARG A 118 22.77 -14.71 -18.52
CA ARG A 118 23.48 -13.46 -18.83
C ARG A 118 22.53 -12.30 -19.06
N PHE A 119 21.47 -12.55 -19.85
CA PHE A 119 20.43 -11.55 -20.07
C PHE A 119 19.78 -11.12 -18.75
N CYS A 120 19.45 -12.10 -17.90
CA CYS A 120 18.86 -11.83 -16.59
C CYS A 120 19.80 -11.04 -15.67
N GLN A 121 21.12 -11.24 -15.75
CA GLN A 121 22.09 -10.45 -15.00
C GLN A 121 22.11 -8.98 -15.43
N ALA A 122 21.95 -8.72 -16.73
CA ALA A 122 21.90 -7.38 -17.33
C ALA A 122 20.59 -6.63 -17.07
N LEU A 123 19.55 -7.29 -16.56
CA LEU A 123 18.32 -6.63 -16.14
C LEU A 123 18.59 -5.71 -14.95
N THR A 124 18.46 -4.40 -15.18
CA THR A 124 18.55 -3.37 -14.14
C THR A 124 17.16 -2.82 -13.79
N PRO A 125 16.98 -2.20 -12.61
CA PRO A 125 15.71 -1.58 -12.23
C PRO A 125 15.22 -0.51 -13.22
N ASN A 126 16.16 0.19 -13.89
CA ASN A 126 15.83 1.21 -14.90
C ASN A 126 15.25 0.56 -16.17
N VAL A 127 15.83 -0.55 -16.62
CA VAL A 127 15.30 -1.33 -17.74
C VAL A 127 13.89 -1.84 -17.42
N LEU A 128 13.68 -2.40 -16.23
CA LEU A 128 12.35 -2.85 -15.78
C LEU A 128 11.34 -1.70 -15.75
N HIS A 129 11.71 -0.55 -15.20
CA HIS A 129 10.85 0.63 -15.14
C HIS A 129 10.40 1.08 -16.54
N SER A 130 11.36 1.29 -17.43
CA SER A 130 11.09 1.72 -18.80
C SER A 130 10.29 0.68 -19.57
N PHE A 131 10.54 -0.60 -19.35
CA PHE A 131 9.75 -1.69 -19.92
C PHE A 131 8.30 -1.68 -19.41
N PHE A 132 8.07 -1.54 -18.10
CA PHE A 132 6.72 -1.50 -17.53
C PHE A 132 5.92 -0.27 -17.98
N LEU A 133 6.60 0.87 -18.21
CA LEU A 133 5.95 2.06 -18.77
C LEU A 133 5.58 1.88 -20.24
N ASN A 134 6.45 1.29 -21.06
CA ASN A 134 6.17 1.07 -22.47
C ASN A 134 5.08 0.00 -22.69
N THR A 135 5.08 -1.06 -21.87
CA THR A 135 4.05 -2.10 -21.93
C THR A 135 2.70 -1.66 -21.36
N ALA A 136 2.62 -0.48 -20.72
CA ALA A 136 1.35 0.09 -20.26
C ALA A 136 0.36 0.32 -21.43
N ASN A 137 0.86 0.62 -22.62
CA ASN A 137 0.06 0.92 -23.82
C ASN A 137 -0.26 -0.33 -24.68
N CYS A 138 0.39 -1.46 -24.41
CA CYS A 138 0.15 -2.71 -25.15
C CYS A 138 -1.12 -3.42 -24.63
N ASP A 139 -1.68 -4.33 -25.43
CA ASP A 139 -2.80 -5.22 -25.07
C ASP A 139 -2.68 -5.68 -23.60
N GLN A 140 -3.76 -5.50 -22.84
CA GLN A 140 -3.71 -5.49 -21.38
C GLN A 140 -3.19 -6.81 -20.82
N GLU A 141 -3.63 -7.95 -21.36
CA GLU A 141 -3.32 -9.31 -20.88
C GLU A 141 -1.90 -9.79 -21.25
N ALA A 142 -1.46 -9.53 -22.49
CA ALA A 142 -0.11 -9.90 -22.93
C ALA A 142 0.96 -9.11 -22.15
N GLY A 143 0.70 -7.82 -21.90
CA GLY A 143 1.59 -6.95 -21.13
C GLY A 143 1.74 -7.38 -19.66
N THR A 144 0.66 -7.75 -18.98
CA THR A 144 0.71 -8.22 -17.59
C THR A 144 1.44 -9.57 -17.48
N THR A 145 1.14 -10.50 -18.38
CA THR A 145 1.79 -11.82 -18.43
C THR A 145 3.29 -11.69 -18.68
N ALA A 146 3.70 -10.83 -19.63
CA ALA A 146 5.11 -10.56 -19.89
C ALA A 146 5.81 -9.92 -18.69
N ALA A 147 5.15 -8.98 -17.99
CA ALA A 147 5.68 -8.39 -16.77
C ALA A 147 5.89 -9.45 -15.66
N ILE A 148 4.96 -10.37 -15.48
CA ILE A 148 5.08 -11.49 -14.51
C ILE A 148 6.32 -12.34 -14.82
N ARG A 149 6.51 -12.72 -16.09
CA ARG A 149 7.67 -13.51 -16.54
C ARG A 149 8.98 -12.78 -16.29
N LEU A 150 9.01 -11.48 -16.61
CA LEU A 150 10.19 -10.64 -16.42
C LEU A 150 10.54 -10.47 -14.93
N ILE A 151 9.54 -10.23 -14.06
CA ILE A 151 9.75 -10.14 -12.61
C ILE A 151 10.28 -11.48 -12.07
N LYS A 152 9.72 -12.61 -12.53
CA LYS A 152 10.16 -13.95 -12.14
C LYS A 152 11.61 -14.20 -12.53
N ALA A 153 12.00 -13.84 -13.75
CA ALA A 153 13.38 -13.94 -14.23
C ALA A 153 14.33 -13.00 -13.46
N TYR A 154 13.91 -11.77 -13.17
CA TYR A 154 14.71 -10.84 -12.38
C TYR A 154 14.97 -11.36 -10.95
N ASN A 155 13.96 -11.94 -10.31
CA ASN A 155 14.06 -12.47 -8.95
C ASN A 155 14.82 -13.81 -8.85
N SER A 156 14.95 -14.56 -9.95
CA SER A 156 15.71 -15.81 -9.97
C SER A 156 17.23 -15.57 -9.90
N VAL A 157 17.68 -14.37 -10.28
CA VAL A 157 19.09 -13.98 -10.22
C VAL A 157 19.55 -13.78 -8.77
N TYR A 158 20.55 -14.57 -8.38
CA TYR A 158 21.22 -14.43 -7.09
C TYR A 158 22.31 -13.35 -7.15
N THR A 159 22.40 -12.53 -6.10
CA THR A 159 23.47 -11.52 -5.93
C THR A 159 24.26 -11.86 -4.67
N ALA A 160 25.49 -11.34 -4.56
CA ALA A 160 26.33 -11.50 -3.37
C ALA A 160 25.63 -11.03 -2.07
N ASP A 161 24.74 -10.03 -2.15
CA ASP A 161 23.97 -9.48 -1.02
C ASP A 161 22.64 -10.23 -0.71
N GLY A 162 22.39 -11.33 -1.42
CA GLY A 162 21.17 -12.13 -1.39
C GLY A 162 20.39 -12.12 -2.72
N ARG A 163 19.18 -12.66 -2.71
CA ARG A 163 18.27 -12.61 -3.88
C ARG A 163 17.94 -11.16 -4.23
N ARG A 164 18.01 -10.81 -5.52
CA ARG A 164 17.46 -9.53 -6.00
C ARG A 164 15.97 -9.48 -5.67
N PHE A 165 15.46 -8.28 -5.42
CA PHE A 165 14.04 -8.04 -5.27
C PHE A 165 13.64 -6.80 -6.07
N VAL A 166 12.42 -6.79 -6.59
CA VAL A 166 11.88 -5.64 -7.30
C VAL A 166 11.41 -4.60 -6.27
N PRO A 167 11.89 -3.34 -6.35
CA PRO A 167 11.37 -2.24 -5.53
C PRO A 167 9.86 -2.09 -5.67
N LEU A 168 9.18 -1.78 -4.56
CA LEU A 168 7.72 -1.68 -4.54
C LEU A 168 7.19 -0.65 -5.56
N ASP A 169 7.87 0.49 -5.68
CA ASP A 169 7.47 1.55 -6.61
C ASP A 169 7.45 1.07 -8.07
N LEU A 170 8.38 0.18 -8.44
CA LEU A 170 8.42 -0.45 -9.77
C LEU A 170 7.35 -1.53 -9.92
N ALA A 171 7.19 -2.38 -8.90
CA ALA A 171 6.17 -3.42 -8.87
C ALA A 171 4.74 -2.88 -9.01
N MET A 172 4.50 -1.66 -8.52
CA MET A 172 3.20 -0.99 -8.59
C MET A 172 2.76 -0.64 -10.01
N ILE A 173 3.67 -0.52 -10.97
CA ILE A 173 3.32 -0.15 -12.35
C ILE A 173 2.49 -1.27 -13.02
N PRO A 174 3.02 -2.51 -13.19
CA PRO A 174 2.23 -3.59 -13.78
C PRO A 174 1.08 -4.03 -12.87
N PHE A 175 1.25 -3.93 -11.53
CA PHE A 175 0.18 -4.26 -10.59
C PHE A 175 -1.05 -3.37 -10.75
N ARG A 176 -0.87 -2.04 -10.85
CA ARG A 176 -1.99 -1.10 -11.07
C ARG A 176 -2.72 -1.40 -12.37
N LYS A 177 -1.98 -1.77 -13.42
CA LYS A 177 -2.57 -2.18 -14.70
C LYS A 177 -3.45 -3.42 -14.54
N ALA A 178 -2.91 -4.49 -13.95
CA ALA A 178 -3.63 -5.75 -13.72
C ALA A 178 -4.88 -5.56 -12.85
N VAL A 179 -4.77 -4.74 -11.80
CA VAL A 179 -5.91 -4.40 -10.93
C VAL A 179 -6.96 -3.56 -11.66
N TYR A 180 -6.53 -2.58 -12.46
CA TYR A 180 -7.45 -1.73 -13.24
C TYR A 180 -8.22 -2.53 -14.31
N SER A 181 -7.56 -3.49 -14.95
CA SER A 181 -8.17 -4.38 -15.96
C SER A 181 -8.91 -5.57 -15.35
N ALA A 182 -9.05 -5.62 -14.02
CA ALA A 182 -9.67 -6.73 -13.29
C ALA A 182 -9.05 -8.12 -13.58
N HIS A 183 -7.77 -8.19 -13.98
CA HIS A 183 -7.01 -9.45 -14.10
C HIS A 183 -6.53 -9.88 -12.71
N ILE A 184 -7.45 -10.43 -11.92
CA ILE A 184 -7.24 -10.75 -10.50
C ILE A 184 -6.10 -11.77 -10.28
N ASP A 185 -6.00 -12.81 -11.10
CA ASP A 185 -4.96 -13.84 -10.95
C ASP A 185 -3.56 -13.29 -11.23
N ASP A 186 -3.44 -12.49 -12.30
CA ASP A 186 -2.20 -11.80 -12.64
C ASP A 186 -1.79 -10.81 -11.54
N ALA A 187 -2.76 -10.08 -10.97
CA ALA A 187 -2.50 -9.18 -9.85
C ALA A 187 -1.96 -9.94 -8.63
N PHE A 188 -2.52 -11.11 -8.30
CA PHE A 188 -1.98 -12.00 -7.26
C PHE A 188 -0.59 -12.52 -7.62
N ALA A 189 -0.35 -12.92 -8.87
CA ALA A 189 0.96 -13.38 -9.32
C ALA A 189 2.03 -12.28 -9.18
N ILE A 190 1.72 -11.05 -9.59
CA ILE A 190 2.60 -9.89 -9.43
C ILE A 190 2.85 -9.61 -7.94
N MET A 191 1.81 -9.64 -7.10
CA MET A 191 1.95 -9.46 -5.66
C MET A 191 2.89 -10.51 -5.04
N ASN A 192 2.72 -11.77 -5.40
CA ASN A 192 3.50 -12.90 -4.87
C ASN A 192 4.96 -12.83 -5.30
N LEU A 193 5.20 -12.39 -6.54
CA LEU A 193 6.54 -12.19 -7.06
C LEU A 193 7.20 -10.89 -6.59
N THR A 194 6.47 -9.99 -5.92
CA THR A 194 7.03 -8.69 -5.50
C THR A 194 7.01 -8.56 -3.98
N ALA A 195 5.91 -8.07 -3.41
CA ALA A 195 5.77 -7.87 -1.97
C ALA A 195 5.78 -9.20 -1.17
N GLY A 196 5.25 -10.28 -1.75
CA GLY A 196 5.28 -11.62 -1.15
C GLY A 196 6.58 -12.39 -1.40
N ALA A 197 7.50 -11.86 -2.22
CA ALA A 197 8.70 -12.59 -2.60
C ALA A 197 9.64 -12.77 -1.39
N PRO A 198 10.28 -13.95 -1.24
CA PRO A 198 11.15 -14.21 -0.11
C PRO A 198 12.32 -13.23 -0.01
N GLY A 199 12.84 -12.75 -1.14
CA GLY A 199 13.90 -11.73 -1.18
C GLY A 199 13.44 -10.38 -0.59
N TYR A 200 12.22 -9.95 -0.91
CA TYR A 200 11.62 -8.72 -0.37
C TYR A 200 11.33 -8.85 1.13
N VAL A 201 10.70 -9.95 1.54
CA VAL A 201 10.39 -10.23 2.95
C VAL A 201 11.66 -10.25 3.81
N GLN A 202 12.74 -10.87 3.32
CA GLN A 202 14.04 -10.88 3.99
C GLN A 202 14.65 -9.47 4.04
N HIS A 203 14.53 -8.67 2.98
CA HIS A 203 14.97 -7.28 2.99
C HIS A 203 14.24 -6.45 4.06
N VAL A 204 12.91 -6.58 4.16
CA VAL A 204 12.09 -5.90 5.19
C VAL A 204 12.51 -6.34 6.59
N LYS A 205 12.70 -7.65 6.83
CA LYS A 205 13.19 -8.18 8.11
C LYS A 205 14.57 -7.62 8.48
N ARG A 206 15.50 -7.54 7.52
CA ARG A 206 16.83 -6.93 7.73
C ARG A 206 16.72 -5.44 8.08
N LEU A 207 15.82 -4.71 7.42
CA LEU A 207 15.59 -3.30 7.69
C LEU A 207 15.05 -3.09 9.13
N TRP A 208 14.07 -3.90 9.53
CA TRP A 208 13.56 -3.91 10.91
C TRP A 208 14.64 -4.25 11.93
N TRP A 209 15.50 -5.23 11.63
CA TRP A 209 16.63 -5.57 12.50
C TRP A 209 17.62 -4.40 12.65
N ARG A 210 17.89 -3.65 11.57
CA ARG A 210 18.72 -2.44 11.62
C ARG A 210 18.07 -1.35 12.50
N TYR A 211 16.77 -1.13 12.37
CA TYR A 211 16.04 -0.19 13.23
C TYR A 211 16.05 -0.64 14.70
N GLY A 212 15.80 -1.91 14.97
CA GLY A 212 15.85 -2.48 16.32
C GLY A 212 17.23 -2.33 16.96
N ARG A 213 18.31 -2.62 16.22
CA ARG A 213 19.68 -2.38 16.68
C ARG A 213 19.95 -0.90 16.95
N GLY A 214 19.53 -0.02 16.05
CA GLY A 214 19.66 1.43 16.24
C GLY A 214 18.92 1.92 17.47
N TYR A 215 17.73 1.39 17.73
CA TYR A 215 16.94 1.66 18.93
C TYR A 215 17.67 1.19 20.20
N ILE A 216 18.17 -0.05 20.24
CA ILE A 216 18.93 -0.58 21.38
C ILE A 216 20.15 0.29 21.67
N ILE A 217 20.94 0.63 20.64
CA ILE A 217 22.12 1.50 20.78
C ILE A 217 21.72 2.89 21.27
N GLY A 218 20.63 3.45 20.77
CA GLY A 218 20.10 4.74 21.20
C GLY A 218 19.72 4.72 22.68
N SER A 219 18.93 3.71 23.09
CA SER A 219 18.48 3.55 24.47
C SER A 219 19.66 3.33 25.43
N THR A 220 20.62 2.47 25.08
CA THR A 220 21.82 2.27 25.92
C THR A 220 22.68 3.53 26.00
N SER A 221 22.82 4.28 24.91
CA SER A 221 23.52 5.57 24.90
C SER A 221 22.83 6.59 25.81
N THR A 222 21.50 6.64 25.85
CA THR A 222 20.77 7.54 26.76
C THR A 222 20.99 7.15 28.22
N LEU A 223 20.96 5.85 28.55
CA LEU A 223 21.25 5.37 29.90
C LEU A 223 22.69 5.69 30.32
N ALA A 224 23.66 5.48 29.44
CA ALA A 224 25.06 5.83 29.69
C ALA A 224 25.25 7.34 29.90
N SER A 225 24.54 8.18 29.13
CA SER A 225 24.58 9.63 29.25
C SER A 225 24.01 10.11 30.60
N VAL A 226 22.88 9.54 31.02
CA VAL A 226 22.29 9.82 32.34
C VAL A 226 23.24 9.39 33.45
N HIS A 227 23.85 8.22 33.34
CA HIS A 227 24.83 7.74 34.32
C HIS A 227 26.07 8.65 34.41
N LEU A 228 26.60 9.12 33.28
CA LEU A 228 27.73 10.07 33.27
C LEU A 228 27.33 11.42 33.87
N LEU A 229 26.12 11.91 33.58
CA LEU A 229 25.60 13.16 34.13
C LEU A 229 25.44 13.07 35.64
N LEU A 230 24.90 11.95 36.16
CA LEU A 230 24.79 11.70 37.60
C LEU A 230 26.18 11.60 38.28
N LYS A 231 27.17 11.02 37.62
CA LYS A 231 28.54 10.92 38.14
C LYS A 231 29.35 12.22 38.08
N SER A 232 28.96 13.16 37.23
CA SER A 232 29.69 14.42 37.04
C SER A 232 29.57 15.40 38.22
N GLY A 233 28.72 15.12 39.20
CA GLY A 233 28.48 16.01 40.35
C GLY A 233 27.61 17.24 40.03
N LEU A 234 27.25 17.46 38.76
CA LEU A 234 26.39 18.57 38.32
C LEU A 234 24.99 18.58 38.96
N VAL A 235 24.50 17.42 39.40
CA VAL A 235 23.16 17.25 40.02
C VAL A 235 23.27 16.95 41.53
N GLY A 236 24.44 17.20 42.12
CA GLY A 236 24.77 16.83 43.49
C GLY A 236 25.33 15.41 43.60
N GLU A 237 25.86 15.06 44.77
CA GLU A 237 26.36 13.72 45.08
C GLU A 237 25.20 12.85 45.54
N TRP A 238 24.91 11.78 44.79
CA TRP A 238 23.85 10.83 45.12
C TRP A 238 24.47 9.53 45.66
N PRO A 239 24.00 9.00 46.81
CA PRO A 239 24.56 7.78 47.38
C PRO A 239 24.26 6.53 46.54
N SER A 240 23.24 6.57 45.67
CA SER A 240 22.96 5.51 44.69
C SER A 240 22.32 6.08 43.43
N THR A 241 22.91 5.77 42.28
CA THR A 241 22.38 6.14 40.94
C THR A 241 21.43 5.09 40.38
N ILE A 242 21.31 3.94 41.03
CA ILE A 242 20.56 2.78 40.51
C ILE A 242 19.06 3.09 40.41
N GLY A 243 18.49 3.78 41.40
CA GLY A 243 17.06 4.14 41.39
C GLY A 243 16.68 5.01 40.19
N VAL A 244 17.49 6.05 39.90
CA VAL A 244 17.25 6.96 38.77
C VAL A 244 17.40 6.23 37.44
N LEU A 245 18.41 5.38 37.29
CA LEU A 245 18.58 4.55 36.09
C LEU A 245 17.42 3.58 35.90
N GLY A 246 16.89 3.01 36.99
CA GLY A 246 15.68 2.19 36.96
C GLY A 246 14.46 2.96 36.45
N MET A 247 14.24 4.19 36.94
CA MET A 247 13.16 5.05 36.47
C MET A 247 13.28 5.40 34.98
N VAL A 248 14.48 5.77 34.52
CA VAL A 248 14.72 6.07 33.09
C VAL A 248 14.50 4.84 32.23
N THR A 249 14.96 3.67 32.67
CA THR A 249 14.77 2.40 31.95
C THR A 249 13.28 2.06 31.86
N ALA A 250 12.54 2.16 32.96
CA ALA A 250 11.10 1.94 32.98
C ALA A 250 10.35 2.92 32.06
N TYR A 251 10.75 4.20 32.05
CA TYR A 251 10.20 5.21 31.15
C TYR A 251 10.45 4.87 29.67
N ILE A 252 11.70 4.50 29.33
CA ILE A 252 12.05 4.09 27.96
C ILE A 252 11.25 2.86 27.56
N ALA A 253 11.16 1.85 28.42
CA ALA A 253 10.39 0.63 28.17
C ALA A 253 8.90 0.92 27.95
N ASN A 254 8.30 1.76 28.80
CA ASN A 254 6.91 2.19 28.65
C ASN A 254 6.71 2.93 27.32
N MET A 255 7.62 3.83 26.96
CA MET A 255 7.61 4.49 25.65
C MET A 255 7.78 3.51 24.49
N THR A 256 8.58 2.45 24.63
CA THR A 256 8.70 1.39 23.61
C THR A 256 7.37 0.68 23.41
N VAL A 257 6.68 0.34 24.50
CA VAL A 257 5.39 -0.36 24.46
C VAL A 257 4.33 0.53 23.83
N LEU A 258 4.22 1.78 24.29
CA LEU A 258 3.25 2.75 23.75
C LEU A 258 3.53 3.08 22.28
N ALA A 259 4.80 3.29 21.91
CA ALA A 259 5.18 3.47 20.50
C ALA A 259 4.86 2.20 19.69
N GLY A 260 5.18 1.03 20.23
CA GLY A 260 4.83 -0.26 19.63
C GLY A 260 3.34 -0.36 19.31
N LEU A 261 2.46 -0.06 20.27
CA LEU A 261 1.01 -0.07 20.07
C LEU A 261 0.55 1.01 19.07
N ALA A 262 1.07 2.23 19.18
CA ALA A 262 0.68 3.34 18.32
C ALA A 262 1.10 3.12 16.85
N PHE A 263 2.22 2.45 16.61
CA PHE A 263 2.71 2.15 15.26
C PHE A 263 2.30 0.77 14.76
N ALA A 264 1.91 -0.16 15.64
CA ALA A 264 1.47 -1.50 15.26
C ALA A 264 0.33 -1.43 14.24
N GLY A 265 -0.71 -0.65 14.50
CA GLY A 265 -1.85 -0.53 13.58
C GLY A 265 -1.50 0.11 12.23
N ARG A 266 -0.60 1.10 12.20
CA ARG A 266 -0.20 1.78 10.95
C ARG A 266 0.74 0.95 10.09
N VAL A 267 1.58 0.13 10.72
CA VAL A 267 2.65 -0.61 10.03
C VAL A 267 2.29 -2.07 9.79
N SER A 268 1.33 -2.64 10.53
CA SER A 268 0.83 -4.02 10.30
C SER A 268 -0.01 -4.16 9.03
N GLY A 269 -0.37 -3.04 8.38
CA GLY A 269 -1.12 -3.05 7.14
C GLY A 269 -2.56 -3.52 7.30
N SER A 270 -3.19 -3.35 8.47
CA SER A 270 -4.63 -3.58 8.62
C SER A 270 -5.36 -2.80 7.51
N GLY A 271 -5.89 -3.51 6.52
CA GLY A 271 -6.57 -2.91 5.39
C GLY A 271 -7.98 -2.49 5.81
N GLU A 272 -8.57 -1.55 5.09
CA GLU A 272 -10.00 -1.22 5.25
C GLU A 272 -10.90 -2.42 4.89
N ILE A 273 -10.40 -3.30 4.01
CA ILE A 273 -11.17 -4.41 3.43
C ILE A 273 -10.68 -5.77 3.92
N LEU A 274 -9.43 -5.89 4.36
CA LEU A 274 -8.83 -7.16 4.77
C LEU A 274 -8.28 -7.06 6.19
N LYS A 275 -8.37 -8.16 6.94
CA LYS A 275 -7.69 -8.40 8.21
C LYS A 275 -6.82 -9.65 8.13
N TRP A 276 -5.80 -9.74 8.99
CA TRP A 276 -5.02 -10.95 9.13
C TRP A 276 -5.87 -12.07 9.73
N LEU A 277 -5.62 -13.31 9.31
CA LEU A 277 -6.25 -14.49 9.90
C LEU A 277 -5.89 -14.56 11.40
N PRO A 278 -6.87 -14.82 12.29
CA PRO A 278 -6.61 -15.00 13.71
C PRO A 278 -5.50 -16.03 13.96
N GLY A 279 -4.59 -15.73 14.89
CA GLY A 279 -3.44 -16.59 15.21
C GLY A 279 -2.20 -16.34 14.34
N THR A 280 -2.26 -15.45 13.34
CA THR A 280 -1.06 -15.05 12.58
C THR A 280 -0.11 -14.24 13.47
N PRO A 281 1.18 -14.60 13.57
CA PRO A 281 2.10 -13.96 14.50
C PRO A 281 2.46 -12.53 14.05
N THR A 282 2.61 -11.59 14.98
CA THR A 282 2.85 -10.17 14.68
C THR A 282 4.09 -9.89 13.81
N PRO A 283 5.22 -10.63 13.89
CA PRO A 283 6.35 -10.43 12.97
C PRO A 283 5.98 -10.70 11.50
N HIS A 284 5.00 -11.58 11.26
CA HIS A 284 4.48 -11.82 9.92
C HIS A 284 3.77 -10.57 9.40
N TRP A 285 2.92 -9.94 10.21
CA TRP A 285 2.18 -8.75 9.81
C TRP A 285 3.10 -7.64 9.30
N TYR A 286 4.18 -7.36 10.03
CA TYR A 286 5.13 -6.30 9.66
C TYR A 286 5.95 -6.63 8.41
N SER A 287 6.31 -7.90 8.23
CA SER A 287 7.12 -8.31 7.08
C SER A 287 6.28 -8.46 5.80
N HIS A 288 4.98 -8.67 5.92
CA HIS A 288 4.01 -8.83 4.83
C HIS A 288 3.01 -7.66 4.72
N ALA A 289 3.30 -6.51 5.35
CA ALA A 289 2.39 -5.36 5.37
C ALA A 289 2.09 -4.78 3.97
N GLN A 290 3.06 -4.83 3.05
CA GLN A 290 2.87 -4.34 1.68
C GLN A 290 2.09 -5.34 0.83
N GLU A 291 2.27 -6.63 1.08
CA GLU A 291 1.47 -7.69 0.47
C GLU A 291 0.00 -7.50 0.84
N MET A 292 -0.28 -7.25 2.13
CA MET A 292 -1.64 -6.96 2.61
C MET A 292 -2.27 -5.72 1.93
N LYS A 293 -1.47 -4.68 1.68
CA LYS A 293 -1.93 -3.48 0.95
C LYS A 293 -2.23 -3.75 -0.52
N MET A 294 -1.47 -4.64 -1.16
CA MET A 294 -1.75 -5.05 -2.54
C MET A 294 -2.99 -5.94 -2.56
N ALA A 295 -3.04 -6.96 -1.71
CA ALA A 295 -4.18 -7.84 -1.54
C ALA A 295 -5.48 -7.08 -1.27
N SER A 296 -5.44 -6.03 -0.44
CA SER A 296 -6.63 -5.23 -0.15
C SER A 296 -7.14 -4.44 -1.36
N ARG A 297 -6.25 -4.03 -2.28
CA ARG A 297 -6.65 -3.41 -3.56
C ARG A 297 -7.25 -4.44 -4.52
N ILE A 298 -6.69 -5.65 -4.57
CA ILE A 298 -7.26 -6.75 -5.35
C ILE A 298 -8.68 -7.06 -4.84
N ALA A 299 -8.82 -7.23 -3.52
CA ALA A 299 -10.11 -7.50 -2.87
C ALA A 299 -11.12 -6.35 -3.09
N ALA A 300 -10.66 -5.10 -3.10
CA ALA A 300 -11.50 -3.93 -3.39
C ALA A 300 -12.08 -3.97 -4.81
N VAL A 301 -11.24 -4.28 -5.80
CA VAL A 301 -11.69 -4.36 -7.20
C VAL A 301 -12.60 -5.54 -7.41
N ASP A 302 -12.25 -6.71 -6.88
CA ASP A 302 -13.10 -7.90 -6.95
C ASP A 302 -14.49 -7.62 -6.34
N ARG A 303 -14.52 -6.96 -5.18
CA ARG A 303 -15.76 -6.53 -4.53
C ARG A 303 -16.59 -5.54 -5.36
N ALA A 304 -15.92 -4.64 -6.07
CA ALA A 304 -16.58 -3.64 -6.91
C ALA A 304 -17.14 -4.21 -8.22
N LEU A 305 -16.86 -5.47 -8.56
CA LEU A 305 -17.47 -6.12 -9.71
C LEU A 305 -18.97 -6.33 -9.46
N PRO A 306 -19.84 -6.04 -10.46
CA PRO A 306 -21.29 -6.11 -10.29
C PRO A 306 -21.78 -7.53 -9.95
N GLU A 307 -21.01 -8.54 -10.33
CA GLU A 307 -21.30 -9.96 -10.07
C GLU A 307 -21.22 -10.33 -8.59
N ASN A 308 -20.42 -9.59 -7.80
CA ASN A 308 -20.09 -9.97 -6.43
C ASN A 308 -20.91 -9.26 -5.35
N GLN A 309 -21.82 -8.35 -5.72
CA GLN A 309 -22.76 -7.69 -4.79
C GLN A 309 -22.09 -7.08 -3.55
N ASP A 310 -21.01 -6.32 -3.73
CA ASP A 310 -20.23 -5.74 -2.63
C ASP A 310 -19.60 -6.76 -1.66
N GLU A 311 -19.48 -8.03 -2.04
CA GLU A 311 -18.65 -9.02 -1.35
C GLU A 311 -17.41 -9.41 -2.16
N CYS A 312 -16.39 -9.98 -1.52
CA CYS A 312 -15.33 -10.65 -2.28
C CYS A 312 -15.83 -12.00 -2.81
N SER A 313 -15.48 -12.33 -4.04
CA SER A 313 -15.75 -13.63 -4.65
C SER A 313 -15.17 -14.77 -3.82
N TYR A 314 -15.82 -15.94 -3.87
CA TYR A 314 -15.35 -17.13 -3.15
C TYR A 314 -13.90 -17.50 -3.51
N ARG A 315 -13.54 -17.32 -4.79
CA ARG A 315 -12.18 -17.58 -5.30
C ARG A 315 -11.14 -16.70 -4.61
N VAL A 316 -11.39 -15.39 -4.54
CA VAL A 316 -10.48 -14.43 -3.89
C VAL A 316 -10.43 -14.68 -2.39
N LYS A 317 -11.57 -14.93 -1.73
CA LYS A 317 -11.65 -15.33 -0.31
C LYS A 317 -10.74 -16.53 -0.02
N LYS A 318 -10.81 -17.58 -0.85
CA LYS A 318 -10.00 -18.79 -0.72
C LYS A 318 -8.51 -18.52 -0.92
N MET A 319 -8.13 -17.80 -1.99
CA MET A 319 -6.72 -17.48 -2.25
C MET A 319 -6.10 -16.67 -1.12
N LEU A 320 -6.82 -15.69 -0.57
CA LEU A 320 -6.36 -14.87 0.55
C LEU A 320 -6.17 -15.69 1.83
N ALA A 321 -7.12 -16.58 2.14
CA ALA A 321 -7.06 -17.40 3.35
C ALA A 321 -5.92 -18.44 3.26
N ASP A 322 -5.90 -19.23 2.19
CA ASP A 322 -5.02 -20.39 2.04
C ASP A 322 -3.55 -19.97 1.82
N ASN A 323 -3.31 -18.99 0.95
CA ASN A 323 -1.95 -18.61 0.54
C ASN A 323 -1.37 -17.44 1.35
N HIS A 324 -2.22 -16.51 1.82
CA HIS A 324 -1.78 -15.22 2.36
C HIS A 324 -2.12 -15.02 3.85
N LYS A 325 -2.91 -15.92 4.46
CA LYS A 325 -3.40 -15.79 5.83
C LYS A 325 -4.15 -14.47 6.06
N MET A 326 -4.95 -14.08 5.08
CA MET A 326 -5.77 -12.86 5.09
C MET A 326 -7.23 -13.24 4.91
N VAL A 327 -8.13 -12.49 5.53
CA VAL A 327 -9.59 -12.69 5.40
C VAL A 327 -10.22 -11.33 5.18
N PRO A 328 -11.23 -11.20 4.29
CA PRO A 328 -11.98 -9.97 4.19
C PRO A 328 -12.65 -9.62 5.51
N ILE A 329 -12.72 -8.31 5.77
CA ILE A 329 -13.48 -7.76 6.87
C ILE A 329 -14.95 -7.89 6.47
N GLU A 330 -15.67 -8.68 7.25
CA GLU A 330 -17.11 -8.82 7.11
C GLU A 330 -17.79 -7.48 7.40
N PHE A 331 -18.93 -7.23 6.77
CA PHE A 331 -19.70 -6.05 7.06
C PHE A 331 -20.17 -6.06 8.52
N GLU A 332 -20.29 -4.87 9.11
CA GLU A 332 -20.82 -4.72 10.47
C GLU A 332 -22.21 -5.36 10.60
N GLN A 333 -23.06 -5.23 9.58
CA GLN A 333 -24.39 -5.83 9.56
C GLN A 333 -24.35 -7.37 9.63
N GLU A 334 -23.44 -8.00 8.90
CA GLU A 334 -23.28 -9.46 8.92
C GLU A 334 -22.69 -9.92 10.26
N THR A 335 -21.75 -9.14 10.81
CA THR A 335 -21.17 -9.39 12.14
C THR A 335 -22.24 -9.31 13.22
N LEU A 336 -23.07 -8.26 13.19
CA LEU A 336 -24.22 -8.08 14.08
C LEU A 336 -25.24 -9.21 13.92
N MET A 337 -25.50 -9.66 12.70
CA MET A 337 -26.39 -10.79 12.46
C MET A 337 -25.81 -12.09 13.05
N LYS A 338 -24.51 -12.36 12.89
CA LYS A 338 -23.84 -13.50 13.54
C LYS A 338 -23.90 -13.42 15.06
N GLU A 339 -23.70 -12.23 15.62
CA GLU A 339 -23.84 -11.99 17.06
C GLU A 339 -25.27 -12.20 17.55
N TYR A 340 -26.28 -11.75 16.77
CA TYR A 340 -27.69 -12.00 17.04
C TYR A 340 -27.97 -13.49 17.15
N TRP A 341 -27.54 -14.27 16.16
CA TRP A 341 -27.73 -15.72 16.16
C TRP A 341 -26.95 -16.40 17.29
N ALA A 342 -25.71 -15.99 17.56
CA ALA A 342 -24.88 -16.55 18.63
C ALA A 342 -25.44 -16.28 20.03
N ARG A 343 -26.09 -15.13 20.24
CA ARG A 343 -26.73 -14.75 21.51
C ARG A 343 -28.21 -15.13 21.61
N GLY A 344 -28.77 -15.77 20.58
CA GLY A 344 -30.20 -16.08 20.54
C GLY A 344 -31.11 -14.85 20.56
N GLY A 345 -30.63 -13.71 20.03
CA GLY A 345 -31.34 -12.44 20.03
C GLY A 345 -31.24 -11.61 21.32
N GLU A 346 -30.49 -12.07 22.33
CA GLU A 346 -30.31 -11.30 23.56
C GLU A 346 -29.51 -10.00 23.31
N GLY A 347 -30.10 -8.86 23.71
CA GLY A 347 -29.53 -7.54 23.50
C GLY A 347 -29.78 -6.93 22.12
N PHE A 348 -30.57 -7.60 21.28
CA PHE A 348 -31.03 -7.07 20.00
C PHE A 348 -32.49 -6.67 20.08
N GLU A 349 -32.81 -5.47 19.63
CA GLU A 349 -34.17 -4.98 19.49
C GLU A 349 -34.63 -5.23 18.06
N TRP A 350 -35.72 -5.98 17.89
CA TRP A 350 -36.38 -6.10 16.61
C TRP A 350 -37.07 -4.78 16.28
N ILE A 351 -36.51 -4.07 15.30
CA ILE A 351 -37.13 -2.90 14.72
C ILE A 351 -38.08 -3.41 13.64
N GLU A 352 -39.38 -3.28 13.85
CA GLU A 352 -40.38 -3.60 12.84
C GLU A 352 -40.15 -2.72 11.57
N PRO A 353 -40.38 -3.24 10.35
CA PRO A 353 -40.15 -2.51 9.10
C PRO A 353 -40.86 -1.15 9.00
N ASP A 354 -41.92 -0.95 9.79
CA ASP A 354 -42.76 0.25 9.79
C ASP A 354 -42.33 1.29 10.84
N GLN A 355 -41.33 1.02 11.68
CA GLN A 355 -40.83 2.03 12.62
C GLN A 355 -40.01 3.08 11.88
N ASP A 356 -40.54 4.32 11.87
CA ASP A 356 -39.88 5.45 11.27
C ASP A 356 -38.51 5.70 11.95
N PRO A 357 -37.38 5.73 11.20
CA PRO A 357 -36.07 6.04 11.77
C PRO A 357 -36.04 7.37 12.53
N ALA A 358 -36.88 8.35 12.16
CA ALA A 358 -37.02 9.60 12.90
C ALA A 358 -37.58 9.39 14.32
N GLU A 359 -38.52 8.45 14.49
CA GLU A 359 -39.11 8.12 15.78
C GLU A 359 -38.09 7.44 16.71
N ILE A 360 -37.26 6.55 16.17
CA ILE A 360 -36.17 5.88 16.93
C ILE A 360 -35.16 6.92 17.43
N ILE A 361 -34.73 7.84 16.55
CA ILE A 361 -33.82 8.93 16.92
C ILE A 361 -34.45 9.83 17.99
N TRP A 362 -35.74 10.12 17.87
CA TRP A 362 -36.47 10.93 18.82
C TRP A 362 -36.61 10.24 20.19
N ARG A 363 -36.95 8.94 20.24
CA ARG A 363 -36.98 8.14 21.48
C ARG A 363 -35.62 8.15 22.17
N ARG A 364 -34.53 7.88 21.44
CA ARG A 364 -33.16 7.94 21.99
C ARG A 364 -32.83 9.31 22.59
N LYS A 365 -33.22 10.41 21.93
CA LYS A 365 -33.04 11.77 22.46
C LYS A 365 -33.89 12.00 23.71
N MET A 366 -35.13 11.53 23.73
CA MET A 366 -36.03 11.63 24.88
C MET A 366 -35.53 10.83 26.08
N GLU A 367 -35.00 9.63 25.86
CA GLU A 367 -34.40 8.77 26.89
C GLU A 367 -33.12 9.38 27.45
N ALA A 368 -32.23 9.90 26.61
CA ALA A 368 -31.05 10.63 27.05
C ALA A 368 -31.41 11.87 27.87
N SER A 369 -32.42 12.63 27.42
CA SER A 369 -32.97 13.77 28.17
C SER A 369 -33.61 13.35 29.49
N LYS A 370 -34.34 12.23 29.51
CA LYS A 370 -34.94 11.65 30.73
C LYS A 370 -33.86 11.18 31.72
N ALA A 371 -32.82 10.49 31.26
CA ALA A 371 -31.70 10.09 32.10
C ALA A 371 -30.96 11.30 32.68
N GLY A 372 -30.77 12.35 31.89
CA GLY A 372 -30.23 13.63 32.36
C GLY A 372 -31.12 14.29 33.41
N ARG A 373 -32.44 14.27 33.24
CA ARG A 373 -33.41 14.78 34.23
C ARG A 373 -33.45 13.96 35.52
N ILE A 374 -33.37 12.64 35.44
CA ILE A 374 -33.30 11.76 36.61
C ILE A 374 -32.00 11.97 37.39
N ALA A 375 -30.87 12.08 36.69
CA ALA A 375 -29.59 12.41 37.31
C ALA A 375 -29.61 13.80 37.97
N ALA A 376 -30.23 14.79 37.32
CA ALA A 376 -30.42 16.13 37.89
C ALA A 376 -31.39 16.11 39.09
N ALA A 377 -32.45 15.32 39.06
CA ALA A 377 -33.39 15.17 40.18
C ALA A 377 -32.71 14.55 41.41
N ALA A 378 -31.83 13.56 41.21
CA ALA A 378 -31.00 13.00 42.28
C ALA A 378 -30.01 14.02 42.87
N GLN A 379 -29.58 14.99 42.06
CA GLN A 379 -28.60 16.01 42.47
C GLN A 379 -29.23 17.30 43.04
N TYR A 380 -30.48 17.62 42.68
CA TYR A 380 -31.12 18.92 42.99
C TYR A 380 -32.48 18.82 43.73
N GLY A 381 -32.98 17.62 44.03
CA GLY A 381 -34.24 17.43 44.77
C GLY A 381 -35.49 17.96 44.04
N ASP A 382 -36.62 18.08 44.77
CA ASP A 382 -38.00 18.30 44.29
C ASP A 382 -38.27 19.56 43.42
N LYS A 383 -37.25 20.36 43.08
CA LYS A 383 -37.41 21.59 42.28
C LYS A 383 -37.88 21.38 40.83
N TYR A 384 -37.85 20.14 40.32
CA TYR A 384 -38.29 19.81 38.96
C TYR A 384 -39.61 19.03 38.88
N LYS A 385 -40.26 18.71 40.00
CA LYS A 385 -41.57 17.99 40.02
C LYS A 385 -42.63 18.66 39.16
N HIS A 386 -42.65 20.00 39.11
CA HIS A 386 -43.65 20.74 38.34
C HIS A 386 -43.55 20.52 36.82
N ILE A 387 -42.36 20.17 36.29
CA ILE A 387 -42.17 19.93 34.85
C ILE A 387 -42.72 18.55 34.47
N ASP A 388 -42.56 17.57 35.35
CA ASP A 388 -43.04 16.21 35.14
C ASP A 388 -44.56 16.07 35.40
N GLU A 389 -45.18 16.96 36.17
CA GLU A 389 -46.65 17.06 36.32
C GLU A 389 -47.35 17.71 35.12
N LEU A 390 -46.63 18.48 34.30
CA LEU A 390 -47.18 19.13 33.09
C LEU A 390 -47.17 18.21 31.86
N LEU A 391 -46.35 17.15 31.86
CA LEU A 391 -46.19 16.21 30.76
C LEU A 391 -47.35 15.18 30.57
N PRO A 392 -48.11 14.74 31.60
CA PRO A 392 -49.18 13.75 31.41
C PRO A 392 -50.52 14.38 30.95
N GLN A 393 -50.71 15.69 31.10
CA GLN A 393 -52.01 16.34 30.84
C GLN A 393 -52.20 16.78 29.38
N HIS A 394 -51.15 16.77 28.58
CA HIS A 394 -51.26 16.93 27.13
C HIS A 394 -50.64 15.73 26.45
N ASN A 395 -51.50 14.92 25.81
CA ASN A 395 -51.12 14.05 24.71
C ASN A 395 -50.29 14.88 23.74
N MET A 396 -48.96 14.83 23.86
CA MET A 396 -48.10 15.53 22.93
C MET A 396 -48.31 14.89 21.56
N PRO A 397 -48.68 15.69 20.55
CA PRO A 397 -49.02 15.15 19.24
C PRO A 397 -47.81 14.40 18.67
N HIS A 398 -48.06 13.32 17.94
CA HIS A 398 -47.03 12.60 17.18
C HIS A 398 -46.15 13.59 16.43
N ALA A 399 -44.84 13.34 16.38
CA ALA A 399 -43.85 14.24 15.78
C ALA A 399 -44.18 14.66 14.33
N SER A 400 -45.03 13.90 13.63
CA SER A 400 -45.55 14.20 12.29
C SER A 400 -46.55 15.37 12.25
N LEU A 401 -47.10 15.81 13.38
CA LEU A 401 -48.09 16.89 13.48
C LEU A 401 -47.50 18.23 13.92
N ILE A 402 -46.20 18.27 14.25
CA ILE A 402 -45.50 19.49 14.64
C ILE A 402 -45.03 20.16 13.34
N GLN A 403 -45.78 21.16 12.86
CA GLN A 403 -45.29 22.02 11.78
C GLN A 403 -44.01 22.72 12.25
N PRO A 404 -42.94 22.69 11.42
CA PRO A 404 -41.72 23.40 11.77
C PRO A 404 -42.01 24.89 11.92
N PRO A 405 -41.34 25.59 12.86
CA PRO A 405 -41.56 27.02 13.06
C PRO A 405 -41.29 27.75 11.74
N THR A 406 -42.29 28.50 11.29
CA THR A 406 -42.19 29.36 10.11
C THR A 406 -41.03 30.33 10.34
N ALA A 407 -40.05 30.32 9.44
CA ALA A 407 -38.89 31.20 9.55
C ALA A 407 -39.36 32.65 9.67
N PRO A 408 -38.74 33.47 10.54
CA PRO A 408 -39.12 34.87 10.66
C PRO A 408 -38.93 35.56 9.31
N GLU A 409 -39.99 36.21 8.83
CA GLU A 409 -39.98 37.09 7.66
C GLU A 409 -38.82 38.09 7.81
N LEU A 410 -37.91 38.06 6.85
CA LEU A 410 -36.84 39.04 6.71
C LEU A 410 -37.48 40.38 6.34
N ASP A 411 -37.38 41.32 7.26
CA ASP A 411 -37.78 42.71 7.08
C ASP A 411 -36.87 43.35 6.00
N ASP A 412 -37.43 43.59 4.81
CA ASP A 412 -36.76 44.22 3.67
C ASP A 412 -36.55 45.73 3.95
N GLY A 413 -35.54 46.00 4.78
CA GLY A 413 -35.00 47.32 5.04
C GLY A 413 -34.30 47.89 3.81
N LYS A 414 -35.06 48.67 3.03
CA LYS A 414 -34.53 49.67 2.10
C LYS A 414 -33.53 50.58 2.82
N ASP A 415 -32.26 50.51 2.46
CA ASP A 415 -31.41 51.69 2.47
C ASP A 415 -30.37 51.61 1.35
N GLY A 416 -30.44 52.63 0.48
CA GLY A 416 -29.67 52.72 -0.74
C GLY A 416 -28.22 53.12 -0.47
N ARG A 417 -27.30 52.42 -1.12
CA ARG A 417 -26.04 53.01 -1.54
C ARG A 417 -25.61 52.41 -2.87
N LYS A 418 -25.80 53.21 -3.93
CA LYS A 418 -25.18 53.03 -5.22
C LYS A 418 -23.68 53.25 -5.06
N ASP A 419 -22.88 52.28 -5.46
CA ASP A 419 -21.58 52.52 -6.08
C ASP A 419 -21.31 51.35 -7.04
N GLY A 420 -21.24 51.69 -8.32
CA GLY A 420 -21.12 50.75 -9.42
C GLY A 420 -19.68 50.26 -9.59
N TYR A 421 -19.54 48.97 -9.83
CA TYR A 421 -18.41 48.40 -10.53
C TYR A 421 -18.95 47.48 -11.62
N LEU A 422 -18.80 47.93 -12.87
CA LEU A 422 -19.01 47.14 -14.07
C LEU A 422 -17.84 46.14 -14.22
N PRO A 423 -18.10 44.85 -14.50
CA PRO A 423 -17.07 43.96 -15.02
C PRO A 423 -16.96 44.13 -16.55
N PRO A 424 -15.75 44.14 -17.13
CA PRO A 424 -15.61 44.01 -18.56
C PRO A 424 -15.76 42.51 -18.96
N GLY A 425 -16.81 42.20 -19.72
CA GLY A 425 -16.69 41.21 -20.79
C GLY A 425 -15.84 41.82 -21.93
N THR A 426 -15.21 41.10 -22.84
CA THR A 426 -15.57 39.84 -23.52
C THR A 426 -14.37 39.39 -24.38
N ALA A 427 -14.43 38.14 -24.85
CA ALA A 427 -13.76 37.57 -26.04
C ALA A 427 -12.24 37.31 -25.90
N ASN A 428 -11.66 36.19 -26.37
CA ASN A 428 -12.02 35.22 -27.40
C ASN A 428 -11.65 33.79 -26.98
#